data_AF-A0A067L735-F1
#
_entry.id   AF-A0A067L735-F1
#
_cell.length_a   1.000
_cell.length_b   1.000
_cell.length_c   1.000
_cell.angle_alpha   90.00
_cell.angle_beta   90.00
_cell.angle_gamma   90.00
#
_symmetry.space_group_name_H-M   'P 1'
#
loop_
_entity.id
_entity.type
_entity.pdbx_description
1 polymer ?
#
loop_
_entity_poly.entity_id
_entity_poly.type
_entity_poly.pdbx_seq_one_letter_code
_entity_poly.pdbx_strand_id
1 'polypeptide(L)'
;MESHPVPEPSLERQLSIESEPKTLFDHDMNAAREAALKILAEHSEEEALKIFLEGLMPVTIAVNPEWEFALDDVDEECNKKN
;
A
#
# COMPACT_ATOMS: atom_id res chain seq x y z
N MET A 1 -41.82 32.83 7.70
CA MET A 1 -40.34 32.82 7.74
C MET A 1 -39.95 31.52 7.07
N GLU A 2 -39.74 31.56 5.75
CA GLU A 2 -39.47 30.35 4.96
C GLU A 2 -37.99 29.99 5.15
N SER A 3 -37.71 28.80 5.69
CA SER A 3 -36.36 28.27 5.83
C SER A 3 -35.92 27.65 4.51
N HIS A 4 -34.97 28.28 3.81
CA HIS A 4 -34.38 27.70 2.61
C HIS A 4 -33.49 26.48 2.96
N PRO A 5 -33.62 25.34 2.26
CA PRO A 5 -32.72 24.20 2.46
C PRO A 5 -31.32 24.57 1.97
N VAL A 6 -30.31 24.31 2.81
CA VAL A 6 -28.89 24.42 2.44
C VAL A 6 -28.62 23.43 1.31
N PRO A 7 -28.02 23.83 0.18
CA PRO A 7 -27.67 22.89 -0.88
C PRO A 7 -26.63 21.91 -0.32
N GLU A 8 -27.01 20.64 -0.19
CA GLU A 8 -26.08 19.60 0.17
C GLU A 8 -25.00 19.49 -0.92
N PRO A 9 -23.71 19.45 -0.57
CA PRO A 9 -22.66 19.32 -1.56
C PRO A 9 -22.83 17.98 -2.30
N SER A 10 -23.14 18.08 -3.59
CA SER A 10 -23.18 16.97 -4.54
C SER A 10 -21.82 16.25 -4.51
N LEU A 11 -21.75 15.05 -3.92
CA LEU A 11 -20.59 14.18 -3.99
C LEU A 11 -20.56 13.54 -5.38
N GLU A 12 -20.10 14.29 -6.38
CA GLU A 12 -19.92 13.79 -7.73
C GLU A 12 -18.70 12.85 -7.75
N ARG A 13 -18.86 11.67 -8.35
CA ARG A 13 -17.72 10.76 -8.57
C ARG A 13 -16.71 11.46 -9.49
N GLN A 14 -15.58 11.87 -8.95
CA GLN A 14 -14.45 12.30 -9.76
C GLN A 14 -13.83 11.09 -10.46
N LEU A 15 -13.49 11.22 -11.75
CA LEU A 15 -12.78 10.18 -12.49
C LEU A 15 -11.33 10.12 -11.96
N SER A 16 -11.14 9.34 -10.90
CA SER A 16 -9.92 9.23 -10.09
C SER A 16 -8.67 8.77 -10.86
N ILE A 17 -8.82 8.30 -12.10
CA ILE A 17 -7.74 7.72 -12.91
C ILE A 17 -6.61 8.71 -13.27
N GLU A 18 -6.89 10.01 -13.32
CA GLU A 18 -5.87 11.03 -13.62
C GLU A 18 -5.09 11.46 -12.36
N SER A 19 -5.68 11.28 -11.19
CA SER A 19 -5.10 11.61 -9.88
C SER A 19 -4.44 10.41 -9.19
N GLU A 20 -4.73 9.19 -9.62
CA GLU A 20 -4.14 7.98 -9.06
C GLU A 20 -2.67 7.83 -9.48
N PRO A 21 -1.80 7.32 -8.58
CA PRO A 21 -0.46 6.92 -8.98
C PRO A 21 -0.57 5.79 -10.01
N LYS A 22 -0.02 6.04 -11.21
CA LYS A 22 -0.01 5.03 -12.27
C LYS A 22 0.75 3.80 -11.80
N THR A 23 0.09 2.65 -11.89
CA THR A 23 0.75 1.35 -11.69
C THR A 23 1.78 1.12 -12.80
N LEU A 24 2.84 0.38 -12.48
CA LEU A 24 3.82 -0.06 -13.45
C LEU A 24 3.17 -0.91 -14.55
N PHE A 25 3.68 -0.83 -15.78
CA PHE A 25 3.26 -1.75 -16.84
C PHE A 25 3.85 -3.16 -16.60
N ASP A 26 3.29 -4.19 -17.23
CA ASP A 26 3.77 -5.57 -17.08
C ASP A 26 5.27 -5.73 -17.37
N HIS A 27 5.78 -4.99 -18.36
CA HIS A 27 7.20 -4.97 -18.68
C HIS A 27 8.03 -4.45 -17.50
N ASP A 28 7.63 -3.33 -16.92
CA ASP A 28 8.33 -2.69 -15.81
C ASP A 28 8.27 -3.57 -14.55
N MET A 29 7.13 -4.23 -14.30
CA MET A 29 6.96 -5.20 -13.22
C MET A 29 7.91 -6.39 -13.38
N ASN A 30 8.03 -6.94 -14.60
CA ASN A 30 8.94 -8.05 -14.88
C ASN A 30 10.40 -7.63 -14.68
N ALA A 31 10.79 -6.45 -15.20
CA ALA A 31 12.13 -5.92 -15.05
C ALA A 31 12.49 -5.67 -13.58
N ALA A 32 11.57 -5.08 -12.80
CA ALA A 32 11.77 -4.85 -11.36
C ALA A 32 11.94 -6.17 -10.59
N ARG A 33 11.14 -7.19 -10.92
CA ARG A 33 11.25 -8.53 -10.31
C ARG A 33 12.61 -9.16 -10.60
N GLU A 34 13.08 -9.12 -11.84
CA GLU A 34 14.38 -9.69 -12.22
C GLU A 34 15.53 -8.97 -11.50
N ALA A 35 15.47 -7.64 -11.42
CA ALA A 35 16.44 -6.86 -10.67
C ALA A 35 16.46 -7.23 -9.18
N ALA A 36 15.28 -7.40 -8.56
CA ALA A 36 15.18 -7.81 -7.17
C ALA A 36 15.76 -9.22 -6.92
N LEU A 37 15.45 -10.18 -7.80
CA LEU A 37 16.01 -11.54 -7.69
C LEU A 37 17.53 -11.55 -7.83
N LYS A 38 18.08 -10.72 -8.71
CA LYS A 38 19.52 -10.58 -8.87
C LYS A 38 20.19 -10.08 -7.59
N ILE A 39 19.60 -9.07 -6.95
CA ILE A 39 20.12 -8.54 -5.68
C ILE A 39 20.13 -9.63 -4.60
N LEU A 40 19.04 -10.38 -4.47
CA LEU A 40 18.94 -11.48 -3.49
C LEU A 40 19.94 -12.62 -3.74
N ALA A 41 20.33 -12.85 -4.99
CA ALA A 41 21.30 -13.89 -5.34
C ALA A 41 22.76 -13.44 -5.15
N GLU A 42 23.04 -12.14 -5.34
CA GLU A 42 24.41 -11.61 -5.36
C GLU A 42 24.85 -10.99 -4.03
N HIS A 43 23.91 -10.56 -3.18
CA HIS A 43 24.18 -9.85 -1.93
C HIS A 43 23.77 -10.65 -0.70
N SER A 44 24.36 -10.32 0.46
CA SER A 44 23.86 -10.82 1.74
C SER A 44 22.49 -10.20 2.05
N GLU A 45 21.74 -10.82 2.96
CA GLU A 45 20.43 -10.34 3.39
C GLU A 45 20.48 -8.89 3.88
N GLU A 46 21.51 -8.54 4.66
CA GLU A 46 21.68 -7.20 5.23
C GLU A 46 21.97 -6.15 4.15
N GLU A 47 22.81 -6.49 3.17
CA GLU A 47 23.13 -5.61 2.05
C GLU A 47 21.91 -5.42 1.13
N ALA A 48 21.19 -6.50 0.82
CA ALA A 48 19.96 -6.45 0.05
C ALA A 48 18.90 -5.58 0.72
N LEU A 49 18.73 -5.74 2.04
CA LEU A 49 17.80 -4.93 2.84
C LEU A 49 18.17 -3.44 2.79
N LYS A 50 19.46 -3.12 2.91
CA LYS A 50 19.94 -1.74 2.80
C LYS A 50 19.60 -1.11 1.45
N ILE A 51 19.81 -1.85 0.35
CA ILE A 51 19.47 -1.40 -1.01
C ILE A 51 17.97 -1.15 -1.14
N PHE A 52 17.13 -2.06 -0.62
CA PHE A 52 15.69 -1.93 -0.69
C PHE A 52 15.15 -0.70 0.08
N LEU A 53 15.80 -0.33 1.19
CA LEU A 53 15.37 0.76 2.06
C LEU A 53 15.90 2.15 1.64
N GLU A 54 16.95 2.23 0.81
CA GLU A 54 17.65 3.49 0.49
C GLU A 54 16.74 4.57 -0.14
N GLY A 55 15.68 4.17 -0.85
CA GLY A 55 14.73 5.08 -1.50
C GLY A 55 13.37 5.22 -0.80
N LEU A 56 13.15 4.51 0.32
CA LEU A 56 11.86 4.50 1.00
C LEU A 56 11.81 5.60 2.07
N MET A 57 10.80 6.46 1.99
CA MET A 57 10.49 7.38 3.09
C MET A 57 9.56 6.68 4.08
N PRO A 58 9.88 6.67 5.38
CA PRO A 58 8.97 6.16 6.39
C PRO A 58 7.67 6.98 6.38
N VAL A 59 6.53 6.30 6.36
CA VAL A 59 5.23 6.95 6.49
C VAL A 59 5.08 7.43 7.93
N THR A 60 5.11 8.74 8.15
CA THR A 60 4.94 9.36 9.47
C THR A 60 3.48 9.52 9.88
N ILE A 61 2.54 9.12 9.01
CA ILE A 61 1.11 9.11 9.32
C ILE A 61 0.86 7.90 10.22
N ALA A 62 0.87 8.21 11.51
CA ALA A 62 0.58 7.37 12.65
C ALA A 62 -0.39 6.22 12.33
N VAL A 63 -0.02 5.04 12.83
CA VAL A 63 -0.99 4.05 13.31
C VAL A 63 -2.11 4.83 14.00
N ASN A 64 -3.32 4.85 13.43
CA ASN A 64 -4.47 5.26 14.20
C ASN A 64 -4.58 4.20 15.32
N PRO A 65 -4.47 4.55 16.60
CA PRO A 65 -4.59 3.57 17.69
C PRO A 65 -5.93 2.83 17.67
N GLU A 66 -6.95 3.33 16.97
CA GLU A 66 -8.19 2.56 16.74
C GLU A 66 -8.00 1.34 15.83
N TRP A 67 -7.02 1.36 14.92
CA TRP A 67 -6.76 0.25 13.98
C TRP A 67 -5.87 -0.83 14.59
N GLU A 68 -5.27 -0.56 15.75
CA GLU A 68 -4.48 -1.53 16.52
C GLU A 68 -5.38 -2.60 17.17
N PHE A 69 -6.65 -2.28 17.47
CA PHE A 69 -7.60 -3.20 18.11
C PHE A 69 -8.23 -4.22 17.14
N ALA A 70 -8.13 -4.00 15.82
CA ALA A 70 -8.73 -4.89 14.82
C ALA A 70 -7.77 -5.98 14.30
N LEU A 71 -6.50 -5.97 14.75
CA LEU A 71 -5.49 -6.96 14.32
C LEU A 71 -5.37 -8.17 15.26
N ASP A 72 -6.09 -8.18 16.40
CA ASP A 72 -6.14 -9.34 17.31
C ASP A 72 -7.12 -10.45 16.85
N ASP A 73 -7.91 -10.24 15.79
CA ASP A 73 -8.96 -11.20 15.34
C ASP A 73 -8.62 -11.90 14.01
N VAL A 74 -7.34 -11.95 13.62
CA VAL A 74 -6.87 -12.76 12.48
C VAL A 74 -5.65 -13.59 12.89
N ASP A 75 -5.86 -14.53 13.82
CA ASP A 75 -5.02 -15.70 13.92
C ASP A 75 -5.88 -16.96 14.12
N GLU A 76 -5.51 -18.02 13.39
CA GLU A 76 -6.04 -19.40 13.42
C GLU A 76 -7.13 -19.85 12.42
N GLU A 77 -6.86 -19.89 11.10
CA GLU A 77 -7.19 -21.11 10.31
C GLU A 77 -6.48 -21.20 8.95
N CYS A 78 -5.17 -21.49 8.92
CA CYS A 78 -4.53 -21.99 7.68
C CYS A 78 -3.52 -23.14 7.90
N ASN A 79 -3.48 -23.72 9.11
CA ASN A 79 -2.72 -24.92 9.40
C ASN A 79 -3.64 -26.10 9.70
N LYS A 80 -4.41 -26.56 8.70
CA LYS A 80 -4.90 -27.94 8.70
C LYS A 80 -4.34 -28.70 7.51
N LYS A 81 -3.16 -29.28 7.75
CA LYS A 81 -2.63 -30.42 7.00
C LYS A 81 -3.59 -31.59 7.12
N ASN A 82 -4.30 -31.93 6.04
CA ASN A 82 -4.84 -33.26 5.81
C ASN A 82 -4.84 -33.55 4.32
#